data_AF-A0A0X8I9H9-F1
#
_entry.id   AF-A0A0X8I9H9-F1
#
_cell.length_a   1.000
_cell.length_b   1.000
_cell.length_c   1.000
_cell.angle_alpha   90.00
_cell.angle_beta   90.00
_cell.angle_gamma   90.00
#
_symmetry.space_group_name_H-M   'P 1'
#
loop_
_entity.id
_entity.type
_entity.pdbx_description
1 polymer ?
#
loop_
_entity_poly.entity_id
_entity_poly.type
_entity_poly.pdbx_seq_one_letter_code
_entity_poly.pdbx_strand_id
1 'polypeptide(L)'
;MKVRSVEARTMKGKKEVGGKTYEYEYYTLPLNLYIKKYVVERWGKDFVVEVDEDTGVVCIKPKKVGDLLGLAKCPAVPLNGGS
;
A
#
# COMPACT_ATOMS: atom_id res chain seq x y z
N MET A 1 -2.91 -18.36 0.27
CA MET A 1 -2.43 -17.07 0.82
C MET A 1 -0.92 -16.94 0.67
N LYS A 2 -0.44 -15.94 -0.08
CA LYS A 2 0.97 -15.61 -0.27
C LYS A 2 1.34 -14.36 0.50
N VAL A 3 2.45 -14.38 1.23
CA VAL A 3 2.92 -13.26 2.06
C VAL A 3 4.31 -12.84 1.61
N ARG A 4 4.54 -11.54 1.43
CA ARG A 4 5.83 -10.97 1.02
C ARG A 4 6.13 -9.68 1.79
N SER A 5 7.36 -9.57 2.28
CA SER A 5 7.89 -8.29 2.76
C SER A 5 8.38 -7.46 1.56
N VAL A 6 8.03 -6.18 1.55
CA VAL A 6 8.34 -5.26 0.45
C VAL A 6 8.69 -3.89 1.02
N GLU A 7 9.58 -3.18 0.33
CA GLU A 7 9.92 -1.80 0.65
C GLU A 7 9.26 -0.84 -0.35
N ALA A 8 8.66 0.23 0.17
CA ALA A 8 8.07 1.30 -0.63
C ALA A 8 9.16 2.12 -1.35
N ARG A 9 9.05 2.18 -2.68
CA ARG A 9 9.92 2.96 -3.54
C ARG A 9 9.42 4.39 -3.66
N THR A 10 10.31 5.36 -3.48
CA THR A 10 10.04 6.77 -3.75
C THR A 10 10.18 7.05 -5.23
N MET A 11 9.15 7.66 -5.82
CA MET A 11 9.10 8.06 -7.21
C MET A 11 8.88 9.58 -7.29
N LYS A 12 9.46 10.21 -8.32
CA LYS A 12 9.21 11.61 -8.64
C LYS A 12 8.35 11.68 -9.89
N GLY A 13 7.16 12.21 -9.75
CA GLY A 13 6.29 12.55 -10.86
C GLY A 13 6.54 13.99 -11.29
N LYS A 14 6.45 14.24 -12.60
CA LYS A 14 6.56 15.57 -13.18
C LYS A 14 5.28 15.85 -13.95
N LYS A 15 4.64 16.99 -13.68
CA LYS A 15 3.47 17.47 -14.42
C LYS A 15 3.74 18.88 -14.91
N GLU A 16 3.57 19.10 -16.20
CA GLU A 16 3.60 20.44 -16.77
C GLU A 16 2.17 21.00 -16.84
N VAL A 17 1.98 22.21 -16.30
CA VAL A 17 0.70 22.92 -16.34
C VAL A 17 0.99 24.37 -16.71
N GLY A 18 0.56 24.79 -17.90
CA GLY A 18 0.72 26.17 -18.38
C GLY A 18 2.17 26.64 -18.47
N GLY A 19 3.09 25.77 -18.93
CA GLY A 19 4.52 26.07 -19.03
C GLY A 19 5.28 26.04 -17.70
N LYS A 20 4.61 25.75 -16.58
CA LYS A 20 5.25 25.52 -15.28
C LYS A 20 5.37 24.02 -15.02
N THR A 21 6.57 23.58 -14.65
CA THR A 21 6.85 22.22 -14.21
C THR A 21 6.59 22.09 -12.71
N TYR A 22 5.73 21.14 -12.34
CA TYR A 22 5.48 20.74 -10.96
C TYR A 22 6.04 19.34 -10.72
N GLU A 23 6.88 19.20 -9.70
CA GLU A 23 7.39 17.91 -9.26
C GLU A 23 6.64 17.46 -7.99
N TYR A 24 6.28 16.19 -7.93
CA TYR A 24 5.65 15.60 -6.76
C TYR A 24 6.29 14.25 -6.43
N GLU A 25 6.44 13.99 -5.13
CA GLU A 25 6.92 12.71 -4.64
C GLU A 25 5.76 11.79 -4.30
N TYR A 26 5.83 10.55 -4.77
CA TYR A 26 4.86 9.51 -4.45
C TYR A 26 5.56 8.21 -4.11
N TYR A 27 4.87 7.33 -3.38
CA TYR A 27 5.42 6.06 -2.95
C TYR A 27 4.69 4.92 -3.64
N THR A 28 5.44 3.90 -4.05
CA THR A 28 4.89 2.73 -4.74
C THR A 28 5.39 1.43 -4.12
N LEU A 29 4.53 0.41 -4.11
CA LEU A 29 4.88 -0.98 -3.82
C LEU A 29 4.94 -1.78 -5.14
N PRO A 30 5.44 -3.03 -5.11
CA PRO A 30 5.33 -3.93 -6.26
C PRO A 30 3.90 -3.98 -6.82
N LEU A 31 3.77 -4.20 -8.13
CA LEU A 31 2.51 -4.05 -8.89
C LEU A 31 2.04 -2.58 -9.04
N ASN A 32 2.93 -1.60 -8.88
CA ASN A 32 2.64 -0.17 -9.01
C ASN A 32 1.52 0.33 -8.06
N LEU A 33 1.41 -0.30 -6.89
CA LEU A 33 0.42 0.08 -5.89
C LEU A 33 0.87 1.37 -5.20
N TYR A 34 0.10 2.44 -5.39
CA TYR A 34 0.38 3.73 -4.79
C TYR A 34 0.09 3.73 -3.28
N ILE A 35 1.04 4.24 -2.51
CA ILE A 35 0.89 4.47 -1.07
C ILE A 35 0.95 5.97 -0.81
N LYS A 36 -0.04 6.46 -0.04
CA LYS A 36 -0.11 7.88 0.32
C LYS A 36 1.09 8.27 1.17
N LYS A 37 1.67 9.44 0.87
CA LYS A 37 2.86 10.00 1.55
C LYS A 37 2.73 9.98 3.09
N TYR A 38 1.60 10.45 3.64
CA TYR A 38 1.40 10.48 5.10
C TYR A 38 1.42 9.10 5.77
N VAL A 39 1.12 8.02 5.04
CA VAL A 39 1.18 6.64 5.57
C VAL A 39 2.64 6.24 5.75
N VAL A 40 3.47 6.54 4.75
CA VAL A 40 4.90 6.24 4.79
C VAL A 40 5.61 7.08 5.85
N GLU A 41 5.27 8.36 5.96
CA GLU A 41 5.84 9.25 6.98
C GLU A 41 5.52 8.80 8.40
N ARG A 42 4.30 8.33 8.64
CA ARG A 42 3.86 7.86 9.97
C ARG A 42 4.40 6.48 10.32
N TRP A 43 4.42 5.55 9.36
CA TRP A 43 4.61 4.12 9.66
C TRP A 43 5.90 3.51 9.08
N GLY A 44 6.64 4.25 8.25
CA GLY A 44 7.87 3.78 7.60
C GLY A 44 7.64 3.23 6.19
N LYS A 45 8.73 2.76 5.57
CA LYS A 45 8.77 2.25 4.19
C LYS A 45 8.62 0.74 4.09
N ASP A 46 8.68 0.03 5.21
CA ASP A 46 8.56 -1.43 5.25
C ASP A 46 7.09 -1.86 5.31
N PHE A 47 6.68 -2.67 4.36
CA PHE A 47 5.32 -3.22 4.28
C PHE A 47 5.33 -4.73 4.14
N VAL A 48 4.21 -5.33 4.52
CA VAL A 48 3.85 -6.73 4.25
C VAL A 48 2.68 -6.71 3.27
N VAL A 49 2.81 -7.45 2.18
CA VAL A 49 1.76 -7.69 1.20
C VAL A 49 1.28 -9.12 1.33
N GLU A 50 0.00 -9.27 1.61
CA GLU A 50 -0.72 -10.53 1.70
C GLU A 50 -1.67 -10.63 0.51
N VAL A 51 -1.60 -11.73 -0.25
CA VAL A 51 -2.50 -12.02 -1.36
C VAL A 51 -3.24 -13.32 -1.05
N ASP A 52 -4.55 -13.22 -0.92
CA ASP A 52 -5.44 -14.37 -0.93
C ASP A 52 -5.76 -14.71 -2.39
N GLU A 53 -5.30 -15.86 -2.86
CA GLU A 53 -5.49 -16.30 -4.25
C GLU A 53 -6.89 -16.89 -4.48
N ASP A 54 -7.57 -17.33 -3.42
CA ASP A 54 -8.90 -17.91 -3.49
C ASP A 54 -9.98 -16.81 -3.60
N THR A 55 -9.77 -15.69 -2.89
CA THR A 55 -10.70 -14.55 -2.89
C THR A 55 -10.24 -13.37 -3.76
N GLY A 56 -8.99 -13.35 -4.18
CA GLY A 56 -8.37 -12.23 -4.91
C GLY A 56 -8.07 -11.00 -4.04
N VAL A 57 -8.23 -11.09 -2.72
CA VAL A 57 -8.01 -9.96 -1.80
C VAL A 57 -6.52 -9.71 -1.64
N VAL A 58 -6.09 -8.49 -1.96
CA VAL A 58 -4.73 -7.99 -1.71
C VAL A 58 -4.75 -7.05 -0.53
N CYS A 59 -3.87 -7.29 0.43
CA CYS A 59 -3.82 -6.55 1.67
C CYS A 59 -2.40 -6.09 1.97
N ILE A 60 -2.28 -4.83 2.36
CA ILE A 60 -1.02 -4.12 2.50
C ILE A 60 -0.98 -3.52 3.89
N LYS A 61 0.03 -3.90 4.68
CA LYS A 61 0.17 -3.45 6.07
C LYS A 61 1.58 -2.90 6.28
N PRO A 62 1.76 -1.77 6.98
CA PRO A 62 3.09 -1.37 7.44
C PRO A 62 3.64 -2.43 8.40
N LYS A 63 4.92 -2.77 8.29
CA LYS A 63 5.54 -3.81 9.14
C LYS A 63 5.47 -3.43 10.63
N LYS A 64 5.72 -2.16 10.95
CA LYS A 64 5.60 -1.62 12.32
C LYS A 64 4.23 -1.83 12.96
N VAL A 65 3.16 -1.88 12.15
CA VAL A 65 1.79 -2.09 12.64
C VAL A 65 1.50 -3.57 12.89
N GLY A 66 2.00 -4.45 12.01
CA GLY A 66 1.88 -5.90 12.18
C GLY A 66 2.51 -6.38 13.50
N ASP A 67 3.67 -5.81 13.83
CA ASP A 67 4.40 -6.15 15.06
C ASP A 67 3.75 -5.55 16.33
N LEU A 68 3.11 -4.38 16.23
CA LEU A 68 2.58 -3.64 17.38
C LEU A 68 1.15 -4.02 17.78
N LEU A 69 0.29 -4.36 16.82
CA LEU A 69 -1.16 -4.53 17.07
C LEU A 69 -1.65 -5.98 16.96
N GLY A 70 -0.78 -6.94 16.63
CA GLY A 70 -1.21 -8.33 16.44
C GLY A 70 -2.40 -8.45 15.49
N LEU A 71 -2.50 -7.55 14.49
CA LEU A 71 -3.60 -7.47 13.53
C LEU A 71 -3.57 -8.72 12.65
N ALA A 72 -4.22 -9.76 13.19
CA ALA A 72 -4.05 -11.14 12.77
C ALA A 72 -4.68 -11.47 11.41
N LYS A 73 -5.59 -10.65 10.89
CA LYS A 73 -6.25 -10.92 9.60
C LYS A 73 -6.56 -9.61 8.91
N CYS A 74 -6.29 -9.55 7.61
CA CYS A 74 -6.89 -8.52 6.76
C CYS A 74 -8.39 -8.55 6.99
N PRO A 75 -9.06 -7.40 7.13
CA PRO A 75 -10.51 -7.39 7.24
C PRO A 75 -11.04 -8.06 5.98
N ALA A 76 -11.54 -9.29 6.13
CA ALA A 76 -12.31 -9.94 5.10
C ALA A 76 -13.53 -9.03 4.92
N VAL A 77 -13.56 -8.28 3.82
CA VAL A 77 -14.76 -7.52 3.47
C VAL A 77 -15.85 -8.58 3.32
N PRO A 78 -16.90 -8.60 4.17
CA PRO A 78 -18.04 -9.42 3.87
C PRO A 78 -18.56 -8.91 2.54
N LEU A 79 -18.65 -9.76 1.52
CA LEU A 79 -19.40 -9.46 0.30
C LEU A 79 -20.89 -9.38 0.67
N ASN A 80 -21.29 -8.40 1.48
CA ASN A 80 -22.68 -8.04 1.69
C ASN A 80 -23.12 -7.21 0.48
N GLY A 81 -23.18 -7.90 -0.66
CA GLY A 81 -23.80 -7.47 -1.90
C GLY A 81 -24.88 -8.48 -2.28
N GLY A 82 -25.83 -8.72 -1.38
CA GLY A 82 -27.11 -9.35 -1.70
C GLY A 82 -28.14 -8.24 -1.85
N SER A 83 -28.47 -7.92 -3.11
CA SER A 83 -29.68 -7.15 -3.45
C SER A 83 -30.91 -8.05 -3.38
#